data_AF-A0AAC9Y0E5-F1
#
_entry.id   AF-A0AAC9Y0E5-F1
#
_cell.length_a   1.000
_cell.length_b   1.000
_cell.length_c   1.000
_cell.angle_alpha   90.00
_cell.angle_beta   90.00
_cell.angle_gamma   90.00
#
_symmetry.space_group_name_H-M   'P 1'
#
loop_
_entity.id
_entity.type
_entity.pdbx_description
1 polymer ?
#
loop_
_entity_poly.entity_id
_entity_poly.type
_entity_poly.pdbx_seq_one_letter_code
_entity_poly.pdbx_strand_id
1 'polypeptide(L)'
;MSKYDVNELKKALLYHKVIEWDSDHLLLDDGSKVAIECTEQDCCADAWGEFKDVKLDAVITDVKLENERTDNPWGDEDETVNSVDVVIYHNRNRIATAECNADNGNGGYYYSVGAVRVKDVYYTVVDC
;
A
#
# COMPACT_ATOMS: atom_id res chain seq x y z
N MET A 1 13.26 7.08 6.51
CA MET A 1 13.42 6.72 5.09
C MET A 1 12.90 5.30 5.02
N SER A 2 11.86 5.07 4.21
CA SER A 2 11.26 3.75 4.04
C SER A 2 12.31 2.70 3.68
N LYS A 3 12.14 1.50 4.25
CA LYS A 3 12.85 0.28 3.86
C LYS A 3 12.64 -0.05 2.37
N TYR A 4 11.54 0.41 1.79
CA TYR A 4 11.12 0.11 0.42
C TYR A 4 11.44 1.23 -0.55
N ASP A 5 11.99 0.86 -1.71
CA ASP A 5 12.21 1.80 -2.80
C ASP A 5 10.92 2.05 -3.59
N VAL A 6 10.27 3.18 -3.31
CA VAL A 6 9.03 3.59 -3.98
C VAL A 6 9.25 4.10 -5.41
N ASN A 7 10.50 4.23 -5.89
CA ASN A 7 10.78 4.87 -7.18
C ASN A 7 10.17 4.12 -8.38
N GLU A 8 10.20 2.79 -8.37
CA GLU A 8 9.61 2.00 -9.47
C GLU A 8 8.07 2.05 -9.44
N LEU A 9 7.45 2.00 -8.25
CA LEU A 9 6.00 2.22 -8.09
C LEU A 9 5.63 3.62 -8.59
N LYS A 10 6.40 4.64 -8.21
CA LYS A 10 6.19 6.01 -8.65
C LYS A 10 6.26 6.12 -10.17
N LYS A 11 7.28 5.53 -10.81
CA LYS A 11 7.38 5.52 -12.28
C LYS A 11 6.17 4.87 -12.95
N ALA A 12 5.62 3.81 -12.35
CA ALA A 12 4.46 3.12 -12.89
C ALA A 12 3.14 3.93 -12.77
N LEU A 13 3.05 4.85 -11.82
CA LEU A 13 1.84 5.64 -11.55
C LEU A 13 1.89 7.07 -12.10
N LEU A 14 3.09 7.64 -12.28
CA LEU A 14 3.25 9.03 -12.70
C LEU A 14 2.55 9.32 -14.03
N TYR A 15 1.97 10.52 -14.11
CA TYR A 15 1.31 11.09 -15.29
C TYR A 15 -0.01 10.42 -15.70
N HIS A 16 -0.45 9.41 -14.97
CA HIS A 16 -1.78 8.84 -15.08
C HIS A 16 -2.80 9.60 -14.23
N LYS A 17 -4.09 9.48 -14.57
CA LYS A 17 -5.20 9.97 -13.75
C LYS A 17 -5.96 8.80 -13.16
N VAL A 18 -6.43 8.94 -11.92
CA VAL A 18 -7.45 8.04 -11.36
C VAL A 18 -8.80 8.44 -11.96
N ILE A 19 -9.46 7.50 -12.63
CA ILE A 19 -10.76 7.71 -13.30
C ILE A 19 -11.92 7.02 -12.59
N GLU A 20 -11.64 5.96 -11.83
CA GLU A 20 -12.61 5.23 -11.01
C GLU A 20 -11.89 4.64 -9.79
N TRP A 21 -12.61 4.45 -8.68
CA TRP A 21 -12.06 3.80 -7.50
C TRP A 21 -13.15 3.18 -6.61
N ASP A 22 -12.74 2.18 -5.84
CA ASP A 22 -13.40 1.72 -4.60
C ASP A 22 -12.32 1.44 -3.53
N SER A 23 -12.71 0.89 -2.38
CA SER A 23 -11.77 0.58 -1.29
C SER A 23 -10.64 -0.36 -1.72
N ASP A 24 -10.88 -1.21 -2.71
CA ASP A 24 -9.99 -2.31 -3.06
C ASP A 24 -9.08 -1.94 -4.22
N HIS A 25 -9.53 -1.05 -5.12
CA HIS A 25 -8.74 -0.68 -6.30
C HIS A 25 -8.95 0.74 -6.84
N LEU A 26 -7.91 1.25 -7.51
CA LEU A 26 -7.95 2.42 -8.38
C LEU A 26 -7.89 1.97 -9.85
N LEU A 27 -8.71 2.57 -10.72
CA LEU A 27 -8.58 2.45 -12.17
C LEU A 27 -7.93 3.71 -12.74
N LEU A 28 -6.88 3.54 -13.54
CA LEU A 28 -6.17 4.61 -14.21
C LEU A 28 -6.70 4.86 -15.63
N ASP A 29 -6.40 6.04 -16.18
CA ASP A 29 -6.82 6.47 -17.52
C ASP A 29 -6.27 5.64 -18.69
N ASP A 30 -5.21 4.85 -18.47
CA ASP A 30 -4.69 3.86 -19.44
C ASP A 30 -5.31 2.46 -19.27
N GLY A 31 -6.28 2.31 -18.36
CA GLY A 31 -6.93 1.04 -18.02
C GLY A 31 -6.19 0.20 -16.99
N SER A 32 -5.07 0.67 -16.43
CA SER A 32 -4.39 -0.02 -15.33
C SER A 32 -5.26 -0.11 -14.08
N LYS A 33 -5.29 -1.29 -13.45
CA LYS A 33 -5.80 -1.44 -12.09
C LYS A 33 -4.65 -1.40 -11.10
N VAL A 34 -4.83 -0.63 -10.03
CA VAL A 34 -3.94 -0.53 -8.87
C VAL A 34 -4.66 -1.12 -7.67
N ALA A 35 -4.05 -2.09 -6.98
CA ALA A 35 -4.64 -2.76 -5.81
C ALA A 35 -3.58 -2.98 -4.71
N ILE A 36 -4.01 -3.19 -3.47
CA ILE A 36 -3.15 -3.70 -2.40
C ILE A 36 -3.38 -5.20 -2.28
N GLU A 37 -2.31 -5.99 -2.28
CA GLU A 37 -2.41 -7.45 -2.22
C GLU A 37 -1.34 -8.03 -1.29
N CYS A 38 -1.73 -9.07 -0.54
CA CYS A 38 -0.79 -9.96 0.12
C CYS A 38 -0.09 -10.83 -0.93
N THR A 39 1.22 -10.67 -1.07
CA THR A 39 2.02 -11.39 -2.07
C THR A 39 2.68 -12.64 -1.54
N GLU A 40 2.94 -12.70 -0.23
CA GLU A 40 3.60 -13.81 0.45
C GLU A 40 3.17 -13.82 1.91
N GLN A 41 2.88 -15.00 2.48
CA GLN A 41 2.54 -15.16 3.89
C GLN A 41 2.75 -16.59 4.40
N ASP A 42 2.90 -16.73 5.72
CA ASP A 42 2.87 -18.00 6.46
C ASP A 42 1.64 -18.12 7.36
N CYS A 43 0.97 -19.28 7.33
CA CYS A 43 -0.22 -19.65 8.13
C CYS A 43 -1.23 -18.53 8.37
N CYS A 44 -0.98 -17.84 9.46
CA CYS A 44 -1.90 -17.09 10.29
C CYS A 44 -1.54 -15.60 10.27
N ALA A 45 -0.52 -15.25 9.46
CA ALA A 45 -0.17 -13.89 9.12
C ALA A 45 -0.88 -13.47 7.82
N ASP A 46 -1.21 -12.19 7.72
CA ASP A 46 -1.85 -11.62 6.53
C ASP A 46 -1.38 -10.18 6.27
N ALA A 47 -1.54 -9.72 5.03
CA ALA A 47 -1.28 -8.36 4.61
C ALA A 47 -2.48 -7.78 3.84
N TRP A 48 -2.88 -6.56 4.19
CA TRP A 48 -4.09 -5.95 3.67
C TRP A 48 -3.95 -4.44 3.54
N GLY A 49 -4.89 -3.82 2.85
CA GLY A 49 -5.05 -2.38 2.87
C GLY A 49 -6.18 -1.91 1.99
N GLU A 50 -6.56 -0.65 2.19
CA GLU A 50 -7.70 -0.03 1.52
C GLU A 50 -7.35 1.39 1.05
N PHE A 51 -7.89 1.78 -0.09
CA PHE A 51 -7.83 3.15 -0.58
C PHE A 51 -8.85 4.04 0.13
N LYS A 52 -8.42 5.26 0.48
CA LYS A 52 -9.24 6.31 1.10
C LYS A 52 -8.88 7.68 0.55
N ASP A 53 -9.79 8.64 0.77
CA ASP A 53 -9.63 10.05 0.41
C ASP A 53 -9.28 10.29 -1.08
N VAL A 54 -9.83 9.44 -1.96
CA VAL A 54 -9.51 9.46 -3.39
C VAL A 54 -10.23 10.59 -4.12
N LYS A 55 -9.48 11.36 -4.91
CA LYS A 55 -9.96 12.42 -5.79
C LYS A 55 -9.74 12.00 -7.24
N LEU A 56 -10.84 11.95 -7.99
CA LEU A 56 -10.83 11.68 -9.42
C LEU A 56 -10.35 12.89 -10.23
N ASP A 57 -10.05 12.64 -11.51
CA ASP A 57 -9.66 13.64 -12.51
C ASP A 57 -8.39 14.45 -12.18
N ALA A 58 -7.57 13.96 -11.25
CA ALA A 58 -6.29 14.55 -10.87
C ALA A 58 -5.11 13.71 -11.41
N VAL A 59 -4.17 14.35 -12.09
CA VAL A 59 -2.95 13.69 -12.61
C VAL A 59 -2.00 13.36 -11.45
N ILE A 60 -1.53 12.12 -11.39
CA ILE A 60 -0.53 11.69 -10.42
C ILE A 60 0.81 12.34 -10.76
N THR A 61 1.37 13.07 -9.79
CA THR A 61 2.63 13.81 -9.91
C THR A 61 3.68 13.38 -8.90
N ASP A 62 3.27 12.64 -7.87
CA ASP A 62 4.19 12.06 -6.88
C ASP A 62 3.51 10.89 -6.16
N VAL A 63 4.33 9.99 -5.64
CA VAL A 63 3.92 8.86 -4.80
C VAL A 63 4.95 8.75 -3.68
N LYS A 64 4.49 8.62 -2.44
CA LYS A 64 5.37 8.56 -1.25
C LYS A 64 4.89 7.50 -0.29
N LEU A 65 5.86 6.95 0.45
CA LEU A 65 5.63 6.17 1.65
C LEU A 65 5.73 7.10 2.85
N GLU A 66 4.69 7.15 3.66
CA GLU A 66 4.55 8.03 4.82
C GLU A 66 4.00 7.25 6.01
N ASN A 67 4.12 7.80 7.22
CA ASN A 67 3.52 7.25 8.45
C ASN A 67 3.86 5.78 8.75
N GLU A 68 5.10 5.36 8.46
CA GLU A 68 5.64 4.06 8.88
C GLU A 68 5.52 3.89 10.40
N ARG A 69 4.97 2.74 10.82
CA ARG A 69 4.79 2.41 12.23
C ARG A 69 4.70 0.91 12.45
N THR A 70 4.96 0.50 13.68
CA THR A 70 4.77 -0.86 14.16
C THR A 70 3.90 -0.77 15.41
N ASP A 71 2.76 -1.44 15.37
CA ASP A 71 1.80 -1.49 16.46
C ASP A 71 1.70 -2.92 16.98
N ASN A 72 1.31 -3.09 18.25
CA ASN A 72 0.95 -4.37 18.83
C ASN A 72 -0.50 -4.27 19.30
N PRO A 73 -1.47 -4.53 18.41
CA PRO A 73 -2.87 -4.28 18.71
C PRO A 73 -3.47 -5.33 19.66
N TRP A 74 -2.83 -6.50 19.80
CA TRP A 74 -3.33 -7.61 20.61
C TRP A 74 -2.75 -7.62 22.04
N GLY A 75 -1.66 -6.90 22.28
CA GLY A 75 -1.03 -6.77 23.60
C GLY A 75 -0.40 -8.07 24.12
N ASP A 76 -0.21 -9.07 23.25
CA ASP A 76 0.72 -10.17 23.51
C ASP A 76 2.17 -9.70 23.32
N GLU A 77 3.17 -10.50 23.63
CA GLU A 77 4.55 -9.99 23.70
C GLU A 77 5.24 -9.87 22.32
N ASP A 78 4.73 -10.59 21.31
CA ASP A 78 5.48 -10.87 20.07
C ASP A 78 4.69 -10.60 18.77
N GLU A 79 3.35 -10.50 18.81
CA GLU A 79 2.52 -10.22 17.64
C GLU A 79 2.48 -8.71 17.34
N THR A 80 2.86 -8.35 16.12
CA THR A 80 2.94 -6.97 15.66
C THR A 80 2.29 -6.80 14.30
N VAL A 81 1.85 -5.58 14.04
CA VAL A 81 1.40 -5.12 12.73
C VAL A 81 2.32 -3.99 12.30
N ASN A 82 3.01 -4.18 11.18
CA ASN A 82 3.71 -3.11 10.49
C ASN A 82 2.75 -2.41 9.52
N SER A 83 2.78 -1.09 9.49
CA SER A 83 1.93 -0.29 8.61
C SER A 83 2.70 0.82 7.90
N VAL A 84 2.27 1.15 6.69
CA VAL A 84 2.74 2.34 5.94
C VAL A 84 1.61 2.92 5.10
N ASP A 85 1.61 4.24 4.93
CA ASP A 85 0.71 4.91 3.99
C ASP A 85 1.38 5.07 2.62
N VAL A 86 0.77 4.51 1.57
CA VAL A 86 1.05 4.86 0.18
C VAL A 86 0.23 6.09 -0.18
N VAL A 87 0.89 7.25 -0.28
CA VAL A 87 0.21 8.53 -0.53
C VAL A 87 0.47 9.00 -1.95
N ILE A 88 -0.61 9.22 -2.69
CA ILE A 88 -0.60 9.68 -4.09
C ILE A 88 -0.91 11.17 -4.13
N TYR A 89 -0.14 11.92 -4.91
CA TYR A 89 -0.20 13.38 -4.96
C TYR A 89 -0.47 13.95 -6.36
N HIS A 90 -1.27 15.02 -6.42
CA HIS A 90 -1.37 15.94 -7.54
C HIS A 90 -0.88 17.33 -7.13
N ASN A 91 0.24 17.79 -7.71
CA ASN A 91 0.83 19.10 -7.47
C ASN A 91 0.95 19.41 -5.96
N ARG A 92 1.55 18.50 -5.19
CA ARG A 92 1.70 18.52 -3.71
C ARG A 92 0.41 18.36 -2.89
N ASN A 93 -0.75 18.22 -3.52
CA ASN A 93 -1.99 17.90 -2.82
C ASN A 93 -2.19 16.39 -2.76
N ARG A 94 -2.54 15.85 -1.59
CA ARG A 94 -2.94 14.45 -1.46
C ARG A 94 -4.26 14.22 -2.24
N ILE A 95 -4.24 13.19 -3.07
CA ILE A 95 -5.38 12.78 -3.90
C ILE A 95 -5.79 11.33 -3.70
N ALA A 96 -4.99 10.51 -3.02
CA ALA A 96 -5.39 9.20 -2.52
C ALA A 96 -4.39 8.79 -1.43
N THR A 97 -4.88 8.01 -0.47
CA THR A 97 -4.04 7.33 0.51
C THR A 97 -4.46 5.87 0.56
N ALA A 98 -3.49 4.98 0.61
CA ALA A 98 -3.71 3.57 0.81
C ALA A 98 -2.94 3.15 2.06
N GLU A 99 -3.65 2.68 3.08
CA GLU A 99 -3.03 2.26 4.34
C GLU A 99 -2.71 0.76 4.25
N CYS A 100 -1.44 0.45 4.06
CA CYS A 100 -0.97 -0.92 3.88
C CYS A 100 -0.49 -1.47 5.22
N ASN A 101 -0.93 -2.69 5.55
CA ASN A 101 -0.62 -3.39 6.79
C ASN A 101 -0.09 -4.79 6.49
N ALA A 102 0.78 -5.29 7.35
CA ALA A 102 1.22 -6.67 7.42
C ALA A 102 1.34 -7.06 8.88
N ASP A 103 0.86 -8.24 9.26
CA ASP A 103 1.06 -8.80 10.60
C ASP A 103 1.96 -10.04 10.57
N ASN A 104 2.55 -10.38 11.72
CA ASN A 104 3.45 -11.53 11.88
C ASN A 104 2.78 -12.72 12.59
N GLY A 105 1.48 -12.64 12.89
CA GLY A 105 0.57 -13.69 13.34
C GLY A 105 1.00 -14.61 14.50
N ASN A 106 0.04 -14.98 15.36
CA ASN A 106 0.20 -16.02 16.40
C ASN A 106 1.47 -15.85 17.25
N GLY A 107 1.60 -14.71 17.93
CA GLY A 107 2.77 -14.43 18.76
C GLY A 107 4.06 -14.28 17.95
N GLY A 108 3.97 -13.72 16.74
CA GLY A 108 5.11 -13.27 15.94
C GLY A 108 5.98 -14.35 15.31
N TYR A 109 5.43 -15.55 15.10
CA TYR A 109 6.17 -16.67 14.50
C TYR A 109 6.05 -16.74 12.97
N TYR A 110 5.19 -15.95 12.36
CA TYR A 110 4.92 -15.95 10.93
C TYR A 110 5.35 -14.63 10.28
N TYR A 111 5.18 -14.54 8.98
CA TYR A 111 5.43 -13.31 8.24
C TYR A 111 4.36 -13.10 7.18
N SER A 112 4.18 -11.86 6.78
CA SER A 112 3.37 -11.48 5.63
C SER A 112 3.99 -10.31 4.87
N VAL A 113 3.71 -10.22 3.57
CA VAL A 113 4.26 -9.20 2.68
C VAL A 113 3.14 -8.56 1.87
N GLY A 114 2.95 -7.26 2.08
CA GLY A 114 1.99 -6.43 1.36
C GLY A 114 2.64 -5.64 0.23
N ALA A 115 2.03 -5.67 -0.95
CA ALA A 115 2.48 -4.96 -2.13
C ALA A 115 1.36 -4.12 -2.76
N VAL A 116 1.75 -3.03 -3.42
CA VAL A 116 0.89 -2.36 -4.39
C VAL A 116 1.07 -3.08 -5.72
N ARG A 117 0.00 -3.66 -6.26
CA ARG A 117 -0.02 -4.22 -7.61
C ARG A 117 -0.42 -3.13 -8.60
N VAL A 118 0.34 -2.95 -9.68
CA VAL A 118 -0.04 -2.15 -10.86
C VAL A 118 -0.01 -3.07 -12.08
N LYS A 119 -1.17 -3.33 -12.71
CA LYS A 119 -1.33 -4.40 -13.72
C LYS A 119 -0.87 -5.75 -13.14
N ASP A 120 0.22 -6.33 -13.65
CA ASP A 120 0.77 -7.62 -13.22
C ASP A 120 2.12 -7.47 -12.50
N VAL A 121 2.48 -6.25 -12.09
CA VAL A 121 3.73 -5.94 -11.38
C VAL A 121 3.43 -5.59 -9.93
N TYR A 122 4.19 -6.17 -9.00
CA TYR A 122 4.04 -6.01 -7.57
C TYR A 122 5.18 -5.16 -7.01
N TYR A 123 4.83 -4.15 -6.22
CA TYR A 123 5.78 -3.28 -5.55
C TYR A 123 5.60 -3.44 -4.04
N THR A 124 6.50 -4.17 -3.38
CA THR A 124 6.45 -4.36 -1.93
C THR A 124 6.54 -3.03 -1.21
N VAL A 125 5.64 -2.80 -0.27
CA VAL A 125 5.58 -1.57 0.53
C VAL A 125 5.53 -1.84 2.02
N VAL A 126 5.18 -3.06 2.44
CA VAL A 126 5.14 -3.44 3.85
C VAL A 126 5.42 -4.93 4.00
N ASP A 127 6.07 -5.30 5.10
CA ASP A 127 6.27 -6.67 5.54
C ASP A 127 6.24 -6.67 7.06
N CYS A 128 5.90 -7.81 7.65
CA CYS A 128 5.95 -8.02 9.08
C CYS A 128 6.47 -9.42 9.39
#